data_AF-A0ABD6BT28-F1
#
_entry.id   AF-A0ABD6BT28-F1
#
_cell.length_a   1.000
_cell.length_b   1.000
_cell.length_c   1.000
_cell.angle_alpha   90.00
_cell.angle_beta   90.00
_cell.angle_gamma   90.00
#
_symmetry.space_group_name_H-M   'P 1'
#
loop_
_entity.id
_entity.type
_entity.pdbx_description
1 polymer ?
#
loop_
_entity_poly.entity_id
_entity_poly.type
_entity_poly.pdbx_seq_one_letter_code
_entity_poly.pdbx_strand_id
1 'polypeptide(L)'
;MSVRPALAFALLVVTAGCVAPVPGDTTLDEGTPVVTQDGPETPVSTAEPRPNPWNESTLTVAVDAGPLADREAAAHVRAAAAFWSDHGDLFAGYDADFAVDPDAAEPDAVVQFVGNVTACDDVSHAAGCAPLIHESGDIDRPETVTVEAGLSNASTEHVVRHELGHLLGIEHGEAPREVMRANATLETVPRPDATERAFPWPDRSLSVFLAVDGDTDRRQVGHALDYYERGPDGVPANLSLTTTDNRSAADIVVRRGDCGGTAASCFTVRGPDPDGDDTVEQYHRAVITLDGVPADAVGWHVGNWLAYLFGAEEPAERPEPFRNASPEDRRDRWWEDG
;
A
#
# COMPACT_ATOMS: atom_id res chain seq x y z
N MET A 1 49.95 -45.52 -35.27
CA MET A 1 49.62 -44.79 -36.51
C MET A 1 48.11 -44.79 -36.67
N SER A 2 47.58 -43.68 -37.18
CA SER A 2 46.16 -43.34 -37.41
C SER A 2 45.36 -42.85 -36.19
N VAL A 3 45.38 -41.52 -36.04
CA VAL A 3 44.53 -40.69 -35.17
C VAL A 3 43.28 -40.30 -35.96
N ARG A 4 42.08 -40.39 -35.37
CA ARG A 4 40.85 -39.77 -35.88
C ARG A 4 40.44 -38.65 -34.92
N PRO A 5 40.31 -37.38 -35.36
CA PRO A 5 39.83 -36.32 -34.50
C PRO A 5 38.30 -36.27 -34.47
N ALA A 6 37.75 -36.09 -33.27
CA ALA A 6 36.35 -35.77 -33.03
C ALA A 6 36.12 -34.28 -33.29
N LEU A 7 35.09 -33.93 -34.07
CA LEU A 7 34.59 -32.57 -34.19
C LEU A 7 33.85 -32.18 -32.91
N ALA A 8 34.31 -31.12 -32.24
CA ALA A 8 33.59 -30.41 -31.20
C ALA A 8 32.99 -29.13 -31.80
N PHE A 9 31.66 -28.99 -31.73
CA PHE A 9 30.97 -27.74 -32.07
C PHE A 9 31.05 -26.80 -30.85
N ALA A 10 31.80 -25.72 -30.98
CA ALA A 10 31.80 -24.61 -30.03
C ALA A 10 30.76 -23.56 -30.49
N LEU A 11 29.72 -23.38 -29.68
CA LEU A 11 28.69 -22.35 -29.86
C LEU A 11 29.25 -21.00 -29.41
N LEU A 12 29.31 -20.04 -30.33
CA LEU A 12 29.84 -18.69 -30.12
C LEU A 12 28.73 -17.82 -29.48
N VAL A 13 28.95 -17.37 -28.24
CA VAL A 13 28.08 -16.38 -27.57
C VAL A 13 28.58 -14.99 -27.92
N VAL A 14 27.77 -14.21 -28.64
CA VAL A 14 28.03 -12.78 -28.93
C VAL A 14 27.42 -11.96 -27.80
N THR A 15 28.28 -11.34 -26.99
CA THR A 15 27.90 -10.28 -26.03
C THR A 15 28.17 -8.94 -26.70
N ALA A 16 27.11 -8.25 -27.11
CA ALA A 16 27.19 -6.86 -27.55
C ALA A 16 26.84 -5.95 -26.38
N GLY A 17 27.85 -5.31 -25.80
CA GLY A 17 27.70 -4.23 -24.83
C GLY A 17 27.46 -2.90 -25.53
N CYS A 18 26.44 -2.16 -25.09
CA CYS A 18 26.27 -0.75 -25.45
C CYS A 18 26.83 0.12 -24.32
N VAL A 19 27.84 0.89 -24.69
CA VAL A 19 28.54 1.90 -23.88
C VAL A 19 27.69 3.17 -23.85
N ALA A 20 27.47 3.74 -22.67
CA ALA A 20 26.87 5.06 -22.49
C ALA A 20 27.91 6.18 -22.74
N PRO A 21 27.57 7.30 -23.41
CA PRO A 21 28.46 8.45 -23.52
C PRO A 21 28.27 9.43 -22.36
N VAL A 22 29.41 9.90 -21.83
CA VAL A 22 29.59 11.01 -20.89
C VAL A 22 29.64 12.33 -21.68
N PRO A 23 29.00 13.43 -21.25
CA PRO A 23 29.09 14.72 -21.93
C PRO A 23 30.32 15.52 -21.47
N GLY A 24 31.02 16.14 -22.42
CA GLY A 24 32.19 17.01 -22.19
C GLY A 24 32.47 17.97 -23.34
N ASP A 25 31.97 19.18 -23.16
CA ASP A 25 32.43 20.53 -23.55
C ASP A 25 32.72 21.01 -25.01
N THR A 26 31.95 22.05 -25.36
CA THR A 26 32.20 23.25 -26.21
C THR A 26 32.73 23.16 -27.65
N THR A 27 31.89 23.64 -28.58
CA THR A 27 32.24 24.73 -29.52
C THR A 27 30.99 25.53 -29.87
N LEU A 28 31.02 26.85 -29.64
CA LEU A 28 30.04 27.84 -30.09
C LEU A 28 30.14 27.98 -31.61
N ASP A 29 29.01 27.83 -32.32
CA ASP A 29 28.87 28.29 -33.70
C ASP A 29 27.67 29.23 -33.79
N GLU A 30 27.92 30.43 -34.34
CA GLU A 30 26.97 31.52 -34.51
C GLU A 30 26.13 31.29 -35.78
N GLY A 31 24.81 31.45 -35.66
CA GLY A 31 23.98 31.88 -36.78
C GLY A 31 22.99 30.86 -37.34
N THR A 32 21.89 30.63 -36.62
CA THR A 32 20.57 30.36 -37.23
C THR A 32 19.51 30.81 -36.22
N PRO A 33 18.53 31.66 -36.56
CA PRO A 33 17.44 31.94 -35.65
C PRO A 33 16.61 30.67 -35.50
N VAL A 34 16.68 30.04 -34.33
CA VAL A 34 15.70 29.03 -33.91
C VAL A 34 14.39 29.80 -33.72
N VAL A 35 13.44 29.57 -34.63
CA VAL A 35 12.06 29.96 -34.40
C VAL A 35 11.54 29.04 -33.30
N THR A 36 11.53 29.55 -32.07
CA THR A 36 10.83 28.92 -30.95
C THR A 36 9.34 29.04 -31.24
N GLN A 37 8.73 28.00 -31.82
CA GLN A 37 7.28 27.82 -31.75
C GLN A 37 6.98 27.17 -30.40
N ASP A 38 6.96 27.98 -29.34
CA ASP A 38 6.14 27.70 -28.17
C ASP A 38 4.70 28.07 -28.55
N GLY A 39 4.02 27.16 -29.24
CA GLY A 39 2.56 27.13 -29.28
C GLY A 39 2.07 26.18 -28.20
N PRO A 40 0.91 26.42 -27.57
CA PRO A 40 0.26 25.37 -26.80
C PRO A 40 -0.02 24.23 -27.78
N GLU A 41 0.65 23.09 -27.62
CA GLU A 41 0.30 21.90 -28.38
C GLU A 41 -1.16 21.57 -28.03
N THR A 42 -2.07 21.79 -28.97
CA THR A 42 -3.42 21.26 -28.86
C THR A 42 -3.26 19.75 -28.68
N PRO A 43 -3.79 19.16 -27.59
CA PRO A 43 -3.70 17.72 -27.40
C PRO A 43 -4.29 17.04 -28.63
N VAL A 44 -3.50 16.17 -29.24
CA VAL A 44 -3.94 15.40 -30.40
C VAL A 44 -4.83 14.28 -29.87
N SER A 45 -6.06 14.19 -30.38
CA SER A 45 -6.97 13.10 -30.02
C SER A 45 -6.27 11.76 -30.25
N THR A 46 -6.40 10.88 -29.26
CA THR A 46 -5.82 9.54 -29.28
C THR A 46 -6.80 8.48 -29.76
N ALA A 47 -8.08 8.85 -29.90
CA ALA A 47 -9.16 7.96 -30.27
C ALA A 47 -9.64 8.20 -31.70
N GLU A 48 -10.04 7.12 -32.37
CA GLU A 48 -10.70 7.21 -33.67
C GLU A 48 -12.13 7.75 -33.49
N PRO A 49 -12.60 8.68 -34.35
CA PRO A 49 -13.97 9.20 -34.26
C PRO A 49 -15.03 8.09 -34.36
N ARG A 50 -16.01 8.09 -33.45
CA ARG A 50 -17.08 7.09 -33.41
C ARG A 50 -18.44 7.71 -33.04
N PRO A 51 -19.57 7.05 -33.35
CA PRO A 51 -20.87 7.52 -32.89
C PRO A 51 -20.96 7.51 -31.36
N ASN A 52 -21.56 8.57 -30.79
CA ASN A 52 -21.84 8.63 -29.37
C ASN A 52 -22.96 7.62 -29.01
N PRO A 53 -22.70 6.61 -28.16
CA PRO A 53 -23.67 5.56 -27.83
C PRO A 53 -24.87 6.07 -27.02
N TRP A 54 -24.69 7.15 -26.26
CA TRP A 54 -25.73 7.75 -25.43
C TRP A 54 -26.78 8.52 -26.24
N ASN A 55 -26.48 8.85 -27.50
CA ASN A 55 -27.29 9.71 -28.37
C ASN A 55 -27.60 11.11 -27.78
N GLU A 56 -26.85 11.52 -26.76
CA GLU A 56 -27.01 12.77 -26.03
C GLU A 56 -25.62 13.34 -25.73
N SER A 57 -25.47 14.66 -25.83
CA SER A 57 -24.19 15.32 -25.59
C SER A 57 -23.90 15.57 -24.11
N THR A 58 -24.89 15.44 -23.23
CA THR A 58 -24.74 15.72 -21.80
C THR A 58 -25.45 14.64 -20.99
N LEU A 59 -24.70 13.95 -20.12
CA LEU A 59 -25.16 12.88 -19.24
C LEU A 59 -25.40 13.44 -17.83
N THR A 60 -26.60 13.23 -17.30
CA THR A 60 -26.95 13.62 -15.94
C THR A 60 -26.50 12.54 -14.95
N VAL A 61 -25.68 12.93 -13.98
CA VAL A 61 -25.12 12.01 -12.97
C VAL A 61 -25.68 12.35 -11.60
N ALA A 62 -26.41 11.42 -10.99
CA ALA A 62 -26.81 11.49 -9.59
C ALA A 62 -25.76 10.88 -8.66
N VAL A 63 -25.83 11.20 -7.38
CA VAL A 63 -24.86 10.74 -6.37
C VAL A 63 -25.61 10.11 -5.19
N ASP A 64 -25.47 8.80 -5.03
CA ASP A 64 -25.85 8.09 -3.81
C ASP A 64 -24.63 7.95 -2.91
N ALA A 65 -24.45 8.88 -1.99
CA ALA A 65 -23.34 8.87 -1.04
C ALA A 65 -23.43 7.70 -0.02
N GLY A 66 -24.60 7.08 0.14
CA GLY A 66 -24.80 6.10 1.19
C GLY A 66 -24.48 6.62 2.62
N PRO A 67 -24.45 5.73 3.62
CA PRO A 67 -24.16 6.11 5.00
C PRO A 67 -22.66 6.19 5.33
N LEU A 68 -21.79 5.71 4.43
CA LEU A 68 -20.35 5.54 4.68
C LEU A 68 -19.48 6.54 3.92
N ALA A 69 -20.01 7.25 2.92
CA ALA A 69 -19.21 8.25 2.21
C ALA A 69 -19.13 9.58 2.96
N ASP A 70 -18.08 10.32 2.65
CA ASP A 70 -17.91 11.68 3.13
C ASP A 70 -19.04 12.60 2.61
N ARG A 71 -19.34 13.65 3.37
CA ARG A 71 -20.24 14.74 2.99
C ARG A 71 -19.81 15.44 1.70
N GLU A 72 -18.55 15.26 1.29
CA GLU A 72 -17.98 15.81 0.06
C GLU A 72 -18.05 14.87 -1.16
N ALA A 73 -18.72 13.72 -1.07
CA ALA A 73 -18.86 12.76 -2.19
C ALA A 73 -19.28 13.42 -3.52
N ALA A 74 -20.29 14.30 -3.48
CA ALA A 74 -20.75 15.02 -4.67
C ALA A 74 -19.70 16.01 -5.23
N ALA A 75 -18.79 16.52 -4.41
CA ALA A 75 -17.69 17.37 -4.87
C ALA A 75 -16.66 16.55 -5.66
N HIS A 76 -16.31 15.35 -5.18
CA HIS A 76 -15.41 14.45 -5.91
C HIS A 76 -16.00 13.96 -7.23
N VAL A 77 -17.30 13.64 -7.26
CA VAL A 77 -17.98 13.27 -8.52
C VAL A 77 -17.97 14.43 -9.51
N ARG A 78 -18.17 15.67 -9.06
CA ARG A 78 -18.05 16.87 -9.92
C ARG A 78 -16.64 17.06 -10.48
N ALA A 79 -15.61 16.86 -9.67
CA ALA A 79 -14.22 16.99 -10.12
C ALA A 79 -13.87 15.94 -11.19
N ALA A 80 -14.28 14.68 -10.97
CA ALA A 80 -14.09 13.60 -11.93
C ALA A 80 -14.91 13.80 -13.23
N ALA A 81 -16.16 14.25 -13.11
CA ALA A 81 -17.01 14.60 -14.24
C ALA A 81 -16.41 15.74 -15.08
N ALA A 82 -15.90 16.79 -14.43
CA ALA A 82 -15.26 17.91 -15.12
C ALA A 82 -14.03 17.47 -15.92
N PHE A 83 -13.22 16.53 -15.40
CA PHE A 83 -12.09 15.98 -16.14
C PHE A 83 -12.52 15.41 -17.50
N TRP A 84 -13.60 14.63 -17.53
CA TRP A 84 -14.11 14.04 -18.77
C TRP A 84 -14.86 15.03 -19.65
N SER A 85 -15.59 15.99 -19.09
CA SER A 85 -16.17 17.10 -19.88
C SER A 85 -15.09 17.90 -20.61
N ASP A 86 -13.93 18.13 -19.97
CA ASP A 86 -12.86 18.94 -20.54
C ASP A 86 -11.98 18.19 -21.55
N HIS A 87 -11.94 16.85 -21.49
CA HIS A 87 -10.97 16.05 -22.27
C HIS A 87 -11.56 14.81 -22.95
N GLY A 88 -12.85 14.52 -22.78
CA GLY A 88 -13.46 13.25 -23.17
C GLY A 88 -13.42 12.99 -24.66
N ASP A 89 -13.54 14.03 -25.49
CA ASP A 89 -13.45 13.95 -26.95
C ASP A 89 -12.08 13.43 -27.43
N LEU A 90 -11.01 13.73 -26.68
CA LEU A 90 -9.65 13.28 -26.97
C LEU A 90 -9.46 11.77 -26.78
N PHE A 91 -10.30 11.14 -25.97
CA PHE A 91 -10.13 9.75 -25.50
C PHE A 91 -11.28 8.82 -25.90
N ALA A 92 -12.51 9.34 -26.00
CA ALA A 92 -13.70 8.58 -26.38
C ALA A 92 -13.98 8.64 -27.89
N GLY A 93 -13.46 9.66 -28.59
CA GLY A 93 -13.70 9.85 -30.02
C GLY A 93 -15.07 10.46 -30.35
N TYR A 94 -15.74 11.03 -29.35
CA TYR A 94 -16.99 11.80 -29.47
C TYR A 94 -17.15 12.78 -28.30
N ASP A 95 -17.95 13.82 -28.50
CA ASP A 95 -18.27 14.78 -27.44
C ASP A 95 -19.27 14.19 -26.44
N ALA A 96 -18.92 14.24 -25.16
CA ALA A 96 -19.80 13.90 -24.05
C ALA A 96 -19.46 14.75 -22.82
N ASP A 97 -20.46 15.43 -22.29
CA ASP A 97 -20.40 16.19 -21.05
C ASP A 97 -21.07 15.45 -19.90
N PHE A 98 -20.61 15.71 -18.67
CA PHE A 98 -21.26 15.21 -17.46
C PHE A 98 -21.84 16.37 -16.64
N ALA A 99 -23.15 16.34 -16.41
CA ALA A 99 -23.86 17.26 -15.53
C ALA A 99 -24.18 16.56 -14.20
N VAL A 100 -23.47 16.91 -13.14
CA VAL A 100 -23.69 16.30 -11.82
C VAL A 100 -24.81 17.02 -11.07
N ASP A 101 -25.95 16.35 -10.95
CA ASP A 101 -27.09 16.74 -10.11
C ASP A 101 -27.35 15.60 -9.10
N PRO A 102 -26.83 15.73 -7.87
CA PRO A 102 -26.89 14.66 -6.87
C PRO A 102 -28.29 14.13 -6.60
N ASP A 103 -29.31 14.99 -6.72
CA ASP A 103 -30.70 14.70 -6.39
C ASP A 103 -31.58 14.50 -7.65
N ALA A 104 -30.98 14.29 -8.82
CA ALA A 104 -31.72 14.08 -10.06
C ALA A 104 -32.69 12.91 -9.95
N ALA A 105 -33.95 13.15 -10.34
CA ALA A 105 -35.00 12.13 -10.27
C ALA A 105 -34.91 11.09 -11.39
N GLU A 106 -34.37 11.46 -12.54
CA GLU A 106 -34.21 10.63 -13.74
C GLU A 106 -32.79 10.81 -14.31
N PRO A 107 -31.74 10.35 -13.61
CA PRO A 107 -30.37 10.48 -14.09
C PRO A 107 -30.06 9.47 -15.20
N ASP A 108 -29.04 9.75 -16.00
CA ASP A 108 -28.45 8.79 -16.94
C ASP A 108 -27.59 7.75 -16.21
N ALA A 109 -26.88 8.20 -15.17
CA ALA A 109 -26.06 7.34 -14.32
C ALA A 109 -26.13 7.77 -12.84
N VAL A 110 -25.92 6.82 -11.94
CA VAL A 110 -25.82 7.05 -10.49
C VAL A 110 -24.45 6.58 -10.02
N VAL A 111 -23.69 7.47 -9.38
CA VAL A 111 -22.47 7.09 -8.64
C VAL A 111 -22.88 6.74 -7.21
N GLN A 112 -22.75 5.47 -6.87
CA GLN A 112 -23.13 4.90 -5.58
C GLN A 112 -21.89 4.53 -4.75
N PHE A 113 -21.78 5.09 -3.56
CA PHE A 113 -20.72 4.78 -2.62
C PHE A 113 -21.13 3.64 -1.67
N VAL A 114 -20.34 2.57 -1.64
CA VAL A 114 -20.61 1.34 -0.88
C VAL A 114 -19.44 0.98 0.02
N GLY A 115 -19.69 0.24 1.09
CA GLY A 115 -18.61 -0.19 2.00
C GLY A 115 -17.68 -1.26 1.42
N ASN A 116 -18.12 -1.98 0.38
CA ASN A 116 -17.32 -2.95 -0.36
C ASN A 116 -17.98 -3.20 -1.73
N VAL A 117 -17.21 -3.18 -2.80
CA VAL A 117 -17.67 -3.54 -4.14
C VAL A 117 -17.60 -5.06 -4.28
N THR A 118 -18.74 -5.73 -4.07
CA THR A 118 -18.81 -7.20 -4.05
C THR A 118 -19.08 -7.85 -5.40
N ALA A 119 -19.44 -7.07 -6.41
CA ALA A 119 -19.75 -7.56 -7.75
C ALA A 119 -19.15 -6.62 -8.80
N CYS A 120 -18.09 -7.08 -9.45
CA CYS A 120 -17.52 -6.46 -10.64
C CYS A 120 -16.87 -7.57 -11.49
N ASP A 121 -17.68 -8.20 -12.33
CA ASP A 121 -17.32 -9.38 -13.11
C ASP A 121 -16.51 -10.42 -12.28
N ASP A 122 -15.35 -10.83 -12.79
CA ASP A 122 -14.45 -11.81 -12.16
C ASP A 122 -13.35 -11.17 -11.28
N VAL A 123 -13.50 -9.88 -10.91
CA VAL A 123 -12.50 -9.15 -10.12
C VAL A 123 -12.85 -9.22 -8.64
N SER A 124 -11.94 -9.78 -7.85
CA SER A 124 -11.97 -9.69 -6.38
C SER A 124 -11.32 -8.40 -5.90
N HIS A 125 -11.91 -7.74 -4.90
CA HIS A 125 -11.38 -6.52 -4.26
C HIS A 125 -11.28 -5.30 -5.20
N ALA A 126 -12.31 -5.08 -6.03
CA ALA A 126 -12.41 -3.88 -6.84
C ALA A 126 -12.69 -2.64 -5.96
N ALA A 127 -12.04 -1.52 -6.25
CA ALA A 127 -12.32 -0.24 -5.58
C ALA A 127 -13.47 0.52 -6.25
N GLY A 128 -13.80 0.16 -7.49
CA GLY A 128 -14.91 0.71 -8.25
C GLY A 128 -15.41 -0.30 -9.28
N CYS A 129 -16.61 -0.06 -9.80
CA CYS A 129 -17.15 -0.81 -10.91
C CYS A 129 -18.15 0.03 -11.70
N ALA A 130 -18.05 -0.01 -13.01
CA ALA A 130 -18.98 0.59 -13.93
C ALA A 130 -19.20 -0.30 -15.16
N PRO A 131 -20.38 -0.22 -15.79
CA PRO A 131 -20.63 -0.85 -17.07
C PRO A 131 -19.76 -0.18 -18.15
N LEU A 132 -19.26 -1.00 -19.08
CA LEU A 132 -18.53 -0.53 -20.24
C LEU A 132 -19.50 -0.30 -21.41
N ILE A 133 -19.70 0.96 -21.80
CA ILE A 133 -20.70 1.34 -22.81
C ILE A 133 -20.03 1.54 -24.17
N HIS A 134 -20.15 0.57 -25.07
CA HIS A 134 -19.60 0.68 -26.43
C HIS A 134 -20.65 1.11 -27.45
N GLU A 135 -21.88 0.65 -27.28
CA GLU A 135 -22.98 0.91 -28.19
C GLU A 135 -24.28 1.22 -27.43
N SER A 136 -25.24 1.83 -28.11
CA SER A 136 -26.52 2.23 -27.50
C SER A 136 -27.33 1.07 -26.93
N GLY A 137 -27.03 -0.17 -27.34
CA GLY A 137 -27.69 -1.37 -26.84
C GLY A 137 -27.20 -1.82 -25.47
N ASP A 138 -26.06 -1.30 -25.00
CA ASP A 138 -25.48 -1.61 -23.69
C ASP A 138 -26.18 -0.85 -22.55
N ILE A 139 -26.95 0.20 -22.89
CA ILE A 139 -27.45 1.19 -21.94
C ILE A 139 -28.79 0.75 -21.30
N ASP A 140 -28.81 0.60 -19.97
CA ASP A 140 -29.99 0.44 -19.11
C ASP A 140 -30.03 1.54 -18.05
N ARG A 141 -30.79 2.61 -18.32
CA ARG A 141 -30.84 3.80 -17.46
C ARG A 141 -31.65 3.59 -16.16
N PRO A 142 -31.18 4.09 -15.01
CA PRO A 142 -29.87 4.70 -14.82
C PRO A 142 -28.76 3.65 -14.73
N GLU A 143 -27.64 3.90 -15.38
CA GLU A 143 -26.45 3.08 -15.19
C GLU A 143 -25.91 3.25 -13.77
N THR A 144 -25.43 2.16 -13.17
CA THR A 144 -24.90 2.19 -11.81
C THR A 144 -23.37 2.11 -11.82
N VAL A 145 -22.74 3.13 -11.27
CA VAL A 145 -21.30 3.16 -10.96
C VAL A 145 -21.15 2.96 -9.46
N THR A 146 -20.51 1.88 -9.05
CA THR A 146 -20.22 1.63 -7.63
C THR A 146 -18.79 2.05 -7.29
N VAL A 147 -18.61 2.68 -6.13
CA VAL A 147 -17.30 3.15 -5.65
C VAL A 147 -17.15 2.78 -4.18
N GLU A 148 -15.99 2.24 -3.81
CA GLU A 148 -15.68 1.93 -2.42
C GLU A 148 -15.55 3.21 -1.58
N ALA A 149 -16.25 3.24 -0.45
CA ALA A 149 -16.18 4.32 0.53
C ALA A 149 -14.94 4.15 1.45
N GLY A 150 -14.56 5.23 2.15
CA GLY A 150 -13.42 5.21 3.07
C GLY A 150 -12.05 5.36 2.39
N LEU A 151 -12.03 5.69 1.09
CA LEU A 151 -10.85 6.11 0.35
C LEU A 151 -10.48 7.56 0.69
N SER A 152 -9.20 7.91 0.54
CA SER A 152 -8.74 9.30 0.58
C SER A 152 -9.40 10.11 -0.54
N ASN A 153 -9.50 11.43 -0.40
CA ASN A 153 -10.10 12.30 -1.41
C ASN A 153 -9.48 12.11 -2.81
N ALA A 154 -8.15 11.99 -2.87
CA ALA A 154 -7.43 11.76 -4.13
C ALA A 154 -7.75 10.39 -4.74
N SER A 155 -7.82 9.34 -3.92
CA SER A 155 -8.16 8.00 -4.36
C SER A 155 -9.64 7.88 -4.77
N THR A 156 -10.56 8.52 -4.05
CA THR A 156 -11.96 8.61 -4.44
C THR A 156 -12.12 9.28 -5.80
N GLU A 157 -11.52 10.46 -6.01
CA GLU A 157 -11.60 11.15 -7.29
C GLU A 157 -10.98 10.32 -8.43
N HIS A 158 -9.85 9.66 -8.16
CA HIS A 158 -9.20 8.78 -9.13
C HIS A 158 -10.11 7.62 -9.57
N VAL A 159 -10.72 6.92 -8.61
CA VAL A 159 -11.64 5.81 -8.89
C VAL A 159 -12.88 6.32 -9.63
N VAL A 160 -13.54 7.38 -9.17
CA VAL A 160 -14.71 7.93 -9.88
C VAL A 160 -14.35 8.32 -11.31
N ARG A 161 -13.18 8.94 -11.52
CA ARG A 161 -12.71 9.29 -12.87
C ARG A 161 -12.48 8.03 -13.72
N HIS A 162 -11.89 6.98 -13.16
CA HIS A 162 -11.73 5.70 -13.86
C HIS A 162 -13.08 5.14 -14.29
N GLU A 163 -14.03 5.03 -13.35
CA GLU A 163 -15.33 4.42 -13.60
C GLU A 163 -16.19 5.22 -14.60
N LEU A 164 -16.13 6.56 -14.56
CA LEU A 164 -16.77 7.39 -15.58
C LEU A 164 -16.17 7.21 -16.98
N GLY A 165 -14.91 6.78 -17.09
CA GLY A 165 -14.28 6.42 -18.36
C GLY A 165 -14.92 5.20 -19.01
N HIS A 166 -15.33 4.20 -18.21
CA HIS A 166 -16.05 3.02 -18.71
C HIS A 166 -17.43 3.39 -19.29
N LEU A 167 -18.11 4.37 -18.70
CA LEU A 167 -19.35 4.92 -19.28
C LEU A 167 -19.12 5.58 -20.64
N LEU A 168 -17.91 6.04 -20.93
CA LEU A 168 -17.52 6.56 -22.24
C LEU A 168 -17.05 5.47 -23.23
N GLY A 169 -16.99 4.22 -22.78
CA GLY A 169 -16.55 3.08 -23.57
C GLY A 169 -15.04 2.90 -23.64
N ILE A 170 -14.31 3.51 -22.70
CA ILE A 170 -12.84 3.47 -22.65
C ILE A 170 -12.41 2.26 -21.81
N GLU A 171 -11.56 1.41 -22.38
CA GLU A 171 -11.10 0.17 -21.74
C GLU A 171 -9.89 0.36 -20.84
N HIS A 172 -9.60 -0.66 -20.04
CA HIS A 172 -8.37 -0.70 -19.26
C HIS A 172 -7.11 -0.59 -20.12
N GLY A 173 -6.23 0.35 -19.79
CA GLY A 173 -4.94 0.56 -20.46
C GLY A 173 -4.99 1.44 -21.71
N GLU A 174 -6.18 1.91 -22.09
CA GLU A 174 -6.36 2.97 -23.08
C GLU A 174 -5.96 4.34 -22.51
N ALA A 175 -5.87 5.35 -23.36
CA ALA A 175 -5.55 6.71 -22.93
C ALA A 175 -6.78 7.34 -22.23
N PRO A 176 -6.61 8.13 -21.15
CA PRO A 176 -5.35 8.41 -20.47
C PRO A 176 -4.95 7.25 -19.55
N ARG A 177 -3.80 6.61 -19.85
CA ARG A 177 -3.36 5.37 -19.18
C ARG A 177 -3.18 5.52 -17.69
N GLU A 178 -2.88 6.73 -17.24
CA GLU A 178 -2.73 7.00 -15.81
C GLU A 178 -4.04 6.86 -15.06
N VAL A 179 -5.18 7.15 -15.71
CA VAL A 179 -6.54 7.00 -15.20
C VAL A 179 -7.07 5.59 -15.48
N MET A 180 -7.00 5.13 -16.73
CA MET A 180 -7.66 3.89 -17.18
C MET A 180 -6.83 2.62 -16.94
N ARG A 181 -5.72 2.66 -16.19
CA ARG A 181 -5.01 1.43 -15.83
C ARG A 181 -5.87 0.55 -14.92
N ALA A 182 -5.81 -0.77 -15.10
CA ALA A 182 -6.56 -1.72 -14.27
C ALA A 182 -6.09 -1.79 -12.80
N ASN A 183 -4.90 -1.27 -12.48
CA ASN A 183 -4.34 -1.33 -11.13
C ASN A 183 -3.76 0.04 -10.74
N ALA A 184 -4.21 0.58 -9.62
CA ALA A 184 -3.68 1.78 -9.01
C ALA A 184 -3.41 1.54 -7.52
N THR A 185 -2.41 2.24 -6.97
CA THR A 185 -2.26 2.35 -5.52
C THR A 185 -3.30 3.34 -5.03
N LEU A 186 -4.11 2.91 -4.07
CA LEU A 186 -5.15 3.72 -3.46
C LEU A 186 -4.89 3.81 -1.97
N GLU A 187 -5.11 5.01 -1.44
CA GLU A 187 -5.01 5.30 -0.02
C GLU A 187 -6.41 5.49 0.55
N THR A 188 -6.53 5.16 1.83
CA THR A 188 -7.75 5.28 2.63
C THR A 188 -7.75 6.59 3.39
N VAL A 189 -8.89 6.94 4.00
CA VAL A 189 -8.90 8.02 5.00
C VAL A 189 -8.00 7.64 6.18
N PRO A 190 -7.44 8.62 6.91
CA PRO A 190 -6.54 8.35 8.03
C PRO A 190 -7.09 7.33 9.03
N ARG A 191 -6.25 6.40 9.47
CA ARG A 191 -6.58 5.33 10.41
C ARG A 191 -5.66 5.42 11.64
N PRO A 192 -6.05 4.81 12.78
CA PRO A 192 -5.18 4.80 13.94
C PRO A 192 -3.93 3.94 13.71
N ASP A 193 -2.78 4.54 13.97
CA ASP A 193 -1.47 3.89 13.93
C ASP A 193 -1.38 2.71 14.90
N ALA A 194 -0.41 1.83 14.67
CA ALA A 194 -0.12 0.75 15.61
C ALA A 194 0.20 1.28 17.01
N THR A 195 0.93 2.39 17.09
CA THR A 195 1.30 3.07 18.35
C THR A 195 0.10 3.63 19.10
N GLU A 196 -0.96 4.03 18.41
CA GLU A 196 -2.19 4.54 19.02
C GLU A 196 -3.12 3.43 19.51
N ARG A 197 -2.82 2.16 19.20
CA ARG A 197 -3.63 1.02 19.58
C ARG A 197 -3.20 0.45 20.92
N ALA A 198 -4.20 0.15 21.75
CA ALA A 198 -3.99 -0.59 22.99
C ALA A 198 -3.35 -1.98 22.77
N PHE A 199 -3.50 -2.56 21.57
CA PHE A 199 -2.76 -3.74 21.15
C PHE A 199 -2.54 -3.69 19.62
N PRO A 200 -1.28 -3.65 19.15
CA PRO A 200 -0.97 -3.36 17.75
C PRO A 200 -0.93 -4.57 16.81
N TRP A 201 -1.27 -5.78 17.27
CA TRP A 201 -1.27 -6.98 16.44
C TRP A 201 -2.70 -7.42 16.08
N PRO A 202 -2.90 -8.06 14.90
CA PRO A 202 -4.20 -8.63 14.53
C PRO A 202 -4.59 -9.80 15.45
N ASP A 203 -3.61 -10.55 15.93
CA ASP A 203 -3.79 -11.76 16.72
C ASP A 203 -2.98 -11.73 18.02
N ARG A 204 -3.48 -12.42 19.05
CA ARG A 204 -2.79 -12.59 20.34
C ARG A 204 -1.92 -13.84 20.43
N SER A 205 -1.99 -14.69 19.41
CA SER A 205 -1.18 -15.90 19.29
C SER A 205 -0.06 -15.62 18.31
N LEU A 206 1.15 -15.35 18.82
CA LEU A 206 2.30 -14.93 18.03
C LEU A 206 3.38 -16.00 18.04
N SER A 207 4.00 -16.17 16.89
CA SER A 207 5.11 -17.08 16.67
C SER A 207 6.44 -16.34 16.72
N VAL A 208 7.41 -16.92 17.42
CA VAL A 208 8.71 -16.28 17.70
C VAL A 208 9.86 -17.12 17.14
N PHE A 209 10.61 -16.57 16.19
CA PHE A 209 11.84 -17.21 15.68
C PHE A 209 13.08 -16.67 16.38
N LEU A 210 13.93 -17.59 16.85
CA LEU A 210 15.13 -17.27 17.61
C LEU A 210 16.39 -17.44 16.73
N ALA A 211 16.88 -16.33 16.16
CA ALA A 211 18.15 -16.22 15.46
C ALA A 211 19.28 -15.79 16.41
N VAL A 212 19.37 -16.46 17.56
CA VAL A 212 20.37 -16.19 18.61
C VAL A 212 21.21 -17.44 18.88
N ASP A 213 22.42 -17.23 19.40
CA ASP A 213 23.41 -18.29 19.61
C ASP A 213 23.40 -18.79 21.06
N GLY A 214 23.63 -20.10 21.25
CA GLY A 214 23.78 -20.71 22.57
C GLY A 214 22.47 -20.91 23.36
N ASP A 215 22.56 -21.77 24.38
CA ASP A 215 21.41 -22.16 25.20
C ASP A 215 21.01 -21.06 26.19
N THR A 216 21.97 -20.23 26.63
CA THR A 216 21.71 -19.12 27.55
C THR A 216 20.81 -18.06 26.92
N ASP A 217 21.09 -17.62 25.69
CA ASP A 217 20.25 -16.67 24.98
C ASP A 217 18.83 -17.22 24.79
N ARG A 218 18.70 -18.48 24.34
CA ARG A 218 17.40 -19.13 24.14
C ARG A 218 16.59 -19.19 25.44
N ARG A 219 17.22 -19.57 26.55
CA ARG A 219 16.59 -19.57 27.87
C ARG A 219 16.14 -18.17 28.30
N GLN A 220 16.99 -17.17 28.09
CA GLN A 220 16.72 -15.79 28.43
C GLN A 220 15.53 -15.22 27.65
N VAL A 221 15.47 -15.49 26.35
CA VAL A 221 14.29 -15.15 25.55
C VAL A 221 13.07 -15.92 26.04
N GLY A 222 13.20 -17.22 26.34
CA GLY A 222 12.12 -18.03 26.91
C GLY A 222 11.50 -17.39 28.15
N HIS A 223 12.31 -16.92 29.10
CA HIS A 223 11.81 -16.22 30.29
C HIS A 223 11.06 -14.92 29.96
N ALA A 224 11.46 -14.19 28.91
CA ALA A 224 10.70 -13.04 28.41
C ALA A 224 9.34 -13.43 27.84
N LEU A 225 9.26 -14.51 27.07
CA LEU A 225 8.00 -14.99 26.54
C LEU A 225 7.07 -15.47 27.67
N ASP A 226 7.59 -16.32 28.57
CA ASP A 226 6.85 -16.85 29.73
C ASP A 226 6.33 -15.73 30.64
N TYR A 227 7.07 -14.62 30.77
CA TYR A 227 6.65 -13.47 31.54
C TYR A 227 5.38 -12.83 30.96
N TYR A 228 5.32 -12.62 29.64
CA TYR A 228 4.13 -12.02 29.00
C TYR A 228 2.95 -12.98 28.90
N GLU A 229 3.20 -14.29 28.72
CA GLU A 229 2.12 -15.29 28.74
C GLU A 229 1.44 -15.40 30.12
N ARG A 230 2.15 -15.05 31.21
CA ARG A 230 1.57 -14.97 32.57
C ARG A 230 0.62 -13.79 32.76
N GLY A 231 0.58 -12.83 31.83
CA GLY A 231 -0.33 -11.69 31.87
C GLY A 231 0.02 -10.67 32.96
N PRO A 232 1.19 -10.02 32.88
CA PRO A 232 1.60 -8.99 33.83
C PRO A 232 0.70 -7.75 33.74
N ASP A 233 0.58 -7.01 34.83
CA ASP A 233 -0.22 -5.79 34.89
C ASP A 233 0.23 -4.76 33.85
N GLY A 234 -0.71 -4.20 33.09
CA GLY A 234 -0.43 -3.21 32.05
C GLY A 234 -0.16 -3.81 30.67
N VAL A 235 -0.27 -5.13 30.50
CA VAL A 235 -0.17 -5.81 29.20
C VAL A 235 -1.51 -6.45 28.83
N PRO A 236 -1.87 -6.51 27.53
CA PRO A 236 -3.01 -7.29 27.08
C PRO A 236 -2.99 -8.75 27.57
N ALA A 237 -4.10 -9.20 28.17
CA ALA A 237 -4.25 -10.57 28.64
C ALA A 237 -4.33 -11.60 27.49
N ASN A 238 -4.17 -12.89 27.80
CA ASN A 238 -4.34 -14.01 26.86
C ASN A 238 -3.40 -13.97 25.66
N LEU A 239 -2.16 -13.50 25.85
CA LEU A 239 -1.10 -13.66 24.86
C LEU A 239 -0.63 -15.11 24.86
N SER A 240 -0.38 -15.66 23.67
CA SER A 240 0.34 -16.92 23.49
C SER A 240 1.54 -16.68 22.59
N LEU A 241 2.73 -17.01 23.09
CA LEU A 241 4.00 -16.73 22.45
C LEU A 241 4.74 -18.06 22.23
N THR A 242 4.61 -18.61 21.03
CA THR A 242 5.18 -19.92 20.71
C THR A 242 6.44 -19.79 19.87
N THR A 243 7.54 -20.40 20.31
CA THR A 243 8.75 -20.45 19.50
C THR A 243 8.56 -21.32 18.25
N THR A 244 9.10 -20.89 17.11
CA THR A 244 9.05 -21.61 15.84
C THR A 244 10.43 -21.72 15.21
N ASP A 245 10.69 -22.82 14.49
CA ASP A 245 11.89 -22.99 13.65
C ASP A 245 11.69 -22.39 12.25
N ASN A 246 10.48 -21.97 11.90
CA ASN A 246 10.18 -21.38 10.61
C ASN A 246 10.27 -19.84 10.65
N ARG A 247 11.44 -19.30 10.28
CA ARG A 247 11.69 -17.86 10.25
C ARG A 247 10.74 -17.07 9.35
N SER A 248 10.28 -17.63 8.23
CA SER A 248 9.42 -16.88 7.30
C SER A 248 7.98 -16.77 7.80
N ALA A 249 7.54 -17.71 8.63
CA ALA A 249 6.23 -17.69 9.27
C ALA A 249 6.21 -16.99 10.62
N ALA A 250 7.36 -16.56 11.15
CA ALA A 250 7.45 -15.93 12.46
C ALA A 250 6.97 -14.47 12.45
N ASP A 251 6.07 -14.16 13.38
CA ASP A 251 5.58 -12.79 13.66
C ASP A 251 6.70 -11.95 14.28
N ILE A 252 7.43 -12.53 15.25
CA ILE A 252 8.55 -11.87 15.92
C ILE A 252 9.84 -12.64 15.63
N VAL A 253 10.88 -11.92 15.20
CA VAL A 253 12.23 -12.45 15.06
C VAL A 253 13.14 -11.80 16.09
N VAL A 254 13.76 -12.60 16.95
CA VAL A 254 14.84 -12.13 17.82
C VAL A 254 16.18 -12.53 17.20
N ARG A 255 17.08 -11.57 16.98
CA ARG A 255 18.38 -11.83 16.38
C ARG A 255 19.52 -11.06 17.05
N ARG A 256 20.73 -11.58 16.93
CA ARG A 256 21.96 -10.79 17.12
C ARG A 256 22.23 -9.97 15.84
N GLY A 257 22.77 -8.76 15.97
CA GLY A 257 23.12 -7.91 14.83
C GLY A 257 23.48 -6.50 15.22
N ASP A 258 23.80 -5.67 14.22
CA ASP A 258 24.13 -4.26 14.40
C ASP A 258 22.85 -3.41 14.38
N CYS A 259 22.75 -2.48 15.33
CA CYS A 259 21.68 -1.49 15.39
C CYS A 259 22.00 -0.18 14.67
N GLY A 260 23.19 -0.05 14.07
CA GLY A 260 23.63 1.12 13.30
C GLY A 260 24.01 2.32 14.18
N GLY A 261 24.30 2.10 15.46
CA GLY A 261 24.50 3.17 16.43
C GLY A 261 25.10 2.69 17.76
N THR A 262 24.80 3.40 18.85
CA THR A 262 25.29 3.06 20.21
C THR A 262 24.25 2.30 21.05
N ALA A 263 23.08 1.99 20.47
CA ALA A 263 22.02 1.28 21.15
C ALA A 263 22.38 -0.20 21.29
N ALA A 264 22.29 -0.74 22.51
CA ALA A 264 22.55 -2.16 22.77
C ALA A 264 21.45 -3.07 22.19
N SER A 265 20.25 -2.55 21.94
CA SER A 265 19.24 -3.26 21.16
C SER A 265 18.31 -2.27 20.46
N CYS A 266 17.67 -2.72 19.41
CA CYS A 266 16.74 -1.97 18.59
C CYS A 266 15.68 -2.91 18.01
N PHE A 267 14.65 -2.36 17.38
CA PHE A 267 13.65 -3.15 16.68
C PHE A 267 13.23 -2.49 15.37
N THR A 268 12.61 -3.28 14.49
CA THR A 268 11.88 -2.77 13.32
C THR A 268 10.54 -3.48 13.23
N VAL A 269 9.55 -2.81 12.66
CA VAL A 269 8.21 -3.36 12.42
C VAL A 269 7.86 -3.30 10.93
N ARG A 270 6.93 -4.16 10.53
CA ARG A 270 6.28 -4.12 9.22
C ARG A 270 4.81 -4.45 9.39
N GLY A 271 4.00 -3.84 8.54
CA GLY A 271 2.55 -3.88 8.61
C GLY A 271 1.91 -3.29 7.35
N PRO A 272 0.59 -3.35 7.26
CA PRO A 272 -0.16 -2.51 6.33
C PRO A 272 0.01 -1.03 6.70
N ASP A 273 -0.03 -0.19 5.66
CA ASP A 273 -0.09 1.29 5.66
C ASP A 273 -1.07 1.69 4.53
N PRO A 274 -2.39 1.49 4.72
CA PRO A 274 -3.40 1.81 3.73
C PRO A 274 -3.78 3.29 3.63
N ASP A 275 -3.32 4.19 4.51
CA ASP A 275 -3.54 5.64 4.36
C ASP A 275 -2.31 6.39 3.85
N GLY A 276 -1.16 5.71 3.75
CA GLY A 276 0.00 6.15 2.98
C GLY A 276 0.83 7.20 3.71
N ASP A 277 0.83 7.17 5.05
CA ASP A 277 1.53 8.15 5.88
C ASP A 277 2.93 7.72 6.34
N ASP A 278 3.42 6.60 5.79
CA ASP A 278 4.67 5.92 6.12
C ASP A 278 4.71 5.28 7.53
N THR A 279 3.57 5.21 8.21
CA THR A 279 3.37 4.55 9.49
C THR A 279 2.49 3.32 9.33
N VAL A 280 2.73 2.29 10.14
CA VAL A 280 1.94 1.05 10.06
C VAL A 280 0.83 1.05 11.12
N GLU A 281 -0.37 0.67 10.74
CA GLU A 281 -1.51 0.64 11.64
C GLU A 281 -1.59 -0.66 12.43
N GLN A 282 -0.95 -1.73 11.93
CA GLN A 282 -0.84 -3.01 12.64
C GLN A 282 0.52 -3.65 12.41
N TYR A 283 1.06 -4.31 13.42
CA TYR A 283 2.25 -5.14 13.28
C TYR A 283 1.86 -6.50 12.72
N HIS A 284 2.46 -6.84 11.58
CA HIS A 284 2.44 -8.19 11.00
C HIS A 284 3.80 -8.86 11.18
N ARG A 285 4.85 -8.07 11.41
CA ARG A 285 6.18 -8.57 11.69
C ARG A 285 6.96 -7.59 12.55
N ALA A 286 7.69 -8.12 13.52
CA ALA A 286 8.69 -7.38 14.27
C ALA A 286 10.05 -8.09 14.24
N VAL A 287 11.12 -7.33 14.23
CA VAL A 287 12.49 -7.84 14.35
C VAL A 287 13.20 -7.13 15.48
N ILE A 288 13.43 -7.84 16.58
CA ILE A 288 14.25 -7.36 17.69
C ILE A 288 15.70 -7.72 17.40
N THR A 289 16.57 -6.72 17.36
CA THR A 289 18.02 -6.88 17.12
C THR A 289 18.79 -6.56 18.39
N LEU A 290 19.68 -7.47 18.78
CA LEU A 290 20.54 -7.38 19.95
C LEU A 290 21.98 -7.09 19.50
N ASP A 291 22.53 -5.96 19.91
CA ASP A 291 23.84 -5.45 19.52
C ASP A 291 24.78 -5.42 20.73
N GLY A 292 25.76 -6.32 20.76
CA GLY A 292 26.71 -6.44 21.86
C GLY A 292 26.09 -6.79 23.23
N VAL A 293 24.81 -7.18 23.29
CA VAL A 293 24.13 -7.54 24.55
C VAL A 293 24.76 -8.79 25.16
N PRO A 294 25.22 -8.73 26.43
CA PRO A 294 25.66 -9.90 27.18
C PRO A 294 24.55 -10.94 27.33
N ALA A 295 24.89 -12.23 27.30
CA ALA A 295 23.89 -13.32 27.33
C ALA A 295 22.95 -13.23 28.55
N ASP A 296 23.45 -12.80 29.71
CA ASP A 296 22.69 -12.61 30.95
C ASP A 296 21.71 -11.43 30.91
N ALA A 297 21.81 -10.53 29.91
CA ALA A 297 20.93 -9.38 29.74
C ALA A 297 19.94 -9.53 28.56
N VAL A 298 20.08 -10.59 27.75
CA VAL A 298 19.26 -10.81 26.55
C VAL A 298 17.77 -10.79 26.86
N GLY A 299 17.34 -11.48 27.91
CA GLY A 299 15.93 -11.60 28.27
C GLY A 299 15.32 -10.25 28.64
N TRP A 300 16.08 -9.40 29.33
CA TRP A 300 15.59 -8.06 29.70
C TRP A 300 15.40 -7.18 28.46
N HIS A 301 16.38 -7.16 27.55
CA HIS A 301 16.30 -6.36 26.32
C HIS A 301 15.15 -6.83 25.42
N VAL A 302 14.95 -8.14 25.29
CA VAL A 302 13.82 -8.70 24.53
C VAL A 302 12.51 -8.38 25.21
N GLY A 303 12.42 -8.62 26.52
CA GLY A 303 11.22 -8.34 27.29
C GLY A 303 10.82 -6.86 27.22
N ASN A 304 11.78 -5.94 27.32
CA ASN A 304 11.53 -4.51 27.17
C ASN A 304 10.98 -4.13 25.79
N TRP A 305 11.47 -4.73 24.70
CA TRP A 305 10.93 -4.49 23.37
C TRP A 305 9.56 -5.13 23.16
N LEU A 306 9.29 -6.28 23.78
CA LEU A 306 7.96 -6.89 23.78
C LEU A 306 6.92 -6.00 24.47
N ALA A 307 7.29 -5.26 25.52
CA ALA A 307 6.39 -4.28 26.15
C ALA A 307 5.91 -3.25 25.12
N TYR A 308 6.85 -2.64 24.40
CA TYR A 308 6.56 -1.70 23.32
C TYR A 308 5.68 -2.34 22.25
N LEU A 309 6.07 -3.52 21.77
CA LEU A 309 5.35 -4.25 20.72
C LEU A 309 3.95 -4.70 21.15
N PHE A 310 3.62 -4.67 22.45
CA PHE A 310 2.29 -5.00 22.97
C PHE A 310 1.49 -3.77 23.42
N GLY A 311 1.93 -2.55 23.05
CA GLY A 311 1.20 -1.30 23.24
C GLY A 311 1.66 -0.47 24.44
N ALA A 312 2.73 -0.86 25.15
CA ALA A 312 3.34 -0.04 26.20
C ALA A 312 4.52 0.76 25.62
N GLU A 313 4.18 1.76 24.80
CA GLU A 313 5.15 2.58 24.08
C GLU A 313 6.00 3.41 25.06
N GLU A 314 5.32 4.08 26.00
CA GLU A 314 5.96 4.95 26.96
C GLU A 314 6.67 4.12 28.04
N PRO A 315 7.89 4.52 28.47
CA PRO A 315 8.61 3.81 29.54
C PRO A 315 7.81 3.65 30.84
N ALA A 316 6.90 4.58 31.12
CA ALA A 316 6.03 4.56 32.30
C ALA A 316 4.88 3.53 32.19
N GLU A 317 4.53 3.11 30.98
CA GLU A 317 3.46 2.12 30.73
C GLU A 317 3.99 0.69 30.84
N ARG A 318 5.29 0.50 30.58
CA ARG A 318 5.93 -0.83 30.62
C ARG A 318 5.71 -1.51 31.97
N PRO A 319 5.47 -2.83 31.99
CA PRO A 319 5.27 -3.55 33.23
C PRO A 319 6.61 -3.74 33.98
N GLU A 320 6.55 -3.97 35.29
CA GLU A 320 7.74 -4.32 36.09
C GLU A 320 8.29 -5.68 35.65
N PRO A 321 9.60 -5.86 35.40
CA PRO A 321 10.71 -4.99 35.82
C PRO A 321 11.30 -4.13 34.68
N PHE A 322 10.56 -3.93 33.59
CA PHE A 322 11.07 -3.13 32.45
C PHE A 322 10.94 -1.63 32.69
N ARG A 323 10.20 -1.25 33.73
CA ARG A 323 10.04 0.12 34.21
C ARG A 323 11.19 0.49 35.15
N ASN A 324 11.80 1.66 34.96
CA ASN A 324 12.82 2.24 35.86
C ASN A 324 14.04 1.34 36.20
N ALA A 325 14.38 0.35 35.38
CA ALA A 325 15.45 -0.61 35.65
C ALA A 325 16.87 0.00 35.60
N SER A 326 17.65 -0.21 36.67
CA SER A 326 19.09 0.03 36.69
C SER A 326 19.83 -1.00 35.84
N PRO A 327 21.10 -0.78 35.43
CA PRO A 327 21.86 -1.77 34.69
C PRO A 327 22.02 -3.14 35.37
N GLU A 328 21.94 -3.18 36.70
CA GLU A 328 22.00 -4.42 37.49
C GLU A 328 20.68 -5.20 37.38
N ASP A 329 19.54 -4.49 37.41
CA ASP A 329 18.19 -5.06 37.23
C ASP A 329 17.97 -5.67 35.83
N ARG A 330 18.83 -5.34 34.87
CA ARG A 330 18.76 -5.82 33.48
C ARG A 330 19.45 -7.16 33.26
N ARG A 331 20.08 -7.72 34.29
CA ARG A 331 20.81 -8.99 34.20
C ARG A 331 19.99 -10.13 34.81
N ASP A 332 20.44 -11.36 34.59
CA ASP A 332 19.90 -12.63 35.11
C ASP A 332 19.02 -12.46 36.36
N ARG A 333 17.89 -13.20 36.41
CA ARG A 333 16.91 -13.23 37.52
C ARG A 333 15.92 -12.07 37.59
N TRP A 334 15.94 -11.14 36.64
CA TRP A 334 14.87 -10.13 36.53
C TRP A 334 13.45 -10.75 36.49
N TRP A 335 13.32 -12.00 36.03
CA TRP A 335 12.06 -12.76 36.01
C TRP A 335 11.69 -13.45 37.34
N GLU A 336 12.56 -13.43 38.36
CA GLU A 336 12.30 -14.07 39.67
C GLU A 336 11.41 -13.20 40.59
N ASP A 337 11.37 -11.88 40.34
CA ASP A 337 10.62 -10.89 41.14
C ASP A 337 9.29 -10.45 40.48
N GLY A 338 8.92 -11.03 39.32
CA GLY A 338 7.75 -10.67 38.51
C GLY A 338 6.83 -11.85 38.19
#